data_AF-A0A926FI75-F1
#
_entry.id   AF-A0A926FI75-F1
#
_cell.length_a   1.000
_cell.length_b   1.000
_cell.length_c   1.000
_cell.angle_alpha   90.00
_cell.angle_beta   90.00
_cell.angle_gamma   90.00
#
_symmetry.space_group_name_H-M   'P 1'
#
loop_
_entity.id
_entity.type
_entity.pdbx_description
1 polymer ?
#
loop_
_entity_poly.entity_id
_entity_poly.type
_entity_poly.pdbx_seq_one_letter_code
_entity_poly.pdbx_strand_id
1 'polypeptide(L)'
;MVISNIEGDIHTTVKPLFTAMIEVVIKACMMLNQDRNRRIFIILDEVQSLNFIPAFTDGLAELRQFGIVFVISYQLQAQLRTIYRETGATTISGLLGTRVAYQTPDEQTASWLSKNFSETEVKEMETTKSFGGHH
;
A
#
# COMPACT_ATOMS: atom_id res chain seq x y z
N MET A 1 -0.14 -10.74 -8.47
CA MET A 1 0.71 -11.38 -7.45
C MET A 1 0.25 -10.88 -6.10
N VAL A 2 -0.14 -11.79 -5.20
CA VAL A 2 -0.53 -11.47 -3.82
C VAL A 2 0.55 -12.04 -2.92
N ILE A 3 1.16 -11.22 -2.09
CA ILE A 3 2.09 -11.66 -1.04
C ILE A 3 1.45 -11.25 0.28
N SER A 4 1.11 -12.24 1.09
CA SER A 4 0.55 -12.08 2.42
C SER A 4 1.57 -12.51 3.47
N ASN A 5 1.52 -11.86 4.63
CA ASN A 5 2.41 -12.12 5.76
C ASN A 5 2.36 -13.62 6.15
N ILE A 6 3.54 -14.21 6.39
CA ILE A 6 3.69 -15.59 6.89
C ILE A 6 3.95 -15.48 8.40
N GLU A 7 2.98 -15.83 9.24
CA GLU A 7 3.18 -15.87 10.69
C GLU A 7 4.20 -16.96 11.10
N GLY A 8 5.15 -16.60 11.97
CA GLY A 8 6.11 -17.52 12.61
C GLY A 8 7.58 -17.11 12.48
N ASP A 9 8.48 -17.81 13.20
CA ASP A 9 9.95 -17.55 13.26
C ASP A 9 10.65 -17.50 11.89
N ILE A 10 10.03 -18.08 10.87
CA ILE A 10 10.55 -18.12 9.49
C ILE A 10 10.49 -16.73 8.83
N HIS A 11 9.60 -15.84 9.29
CA HIS A 11 9.30 -14.54 8.69
C HIS A 11 10.55 -13.65 8.50
N THR A 12 11.43 -13.58 9.49
CA THR A 12 12.66 -12.78 9.41
C THR A 12 13.66 -13.32 8.39
N THR A 13 13.70 -14.65 8.21
CA THR A 13 14.63 -15.33 7.30
C THR A 13 14.17 -15.23 5.84
N VAL A 14 12.85 -15.27 5.59
CA VAL A 14 12.29 -15.19 4.22
C VAL A 14 12.06 -13.75 3.74
N LYS A 15 12.01 -12.77 4.65
CA LYS A 15 11.81 -11.35 4.33
C LYS A 15 12.76 -10.81 3.22
N PRO A 16 14.08 -11.08 3.23
CA PRO A 16 14.97 -10.66 2.15
C PRO A 16 14.65 -11.30 0.80
N LEU A 17 14.24 -12.58 0.80
CA LEU A 17 13.85 -13.29 -0.42
C LEU A 17 12.62 -12.65 -1.06
N PHE A 18 11.57 -12.39 -0.27
CA PHE A 18 10.37 -11.72 -0.78
C PHE A 18 10.67 -10.30 -1.27
N THR A 19 11.51 -9.55 -0.54
CA THR A 19 11.94 -8.22 -0.96
C THR A 19 12.64 -8.26 -2.32
N ALA A 20 13.60 -9.18 -2.49
CA ALA A 20 14.31 -9.35 -3.75
C ALA A 20 13.38 -9.81 -4.88
N MET A 21 12.45 -10.71 -4.60
CA MET A 21 11.47 -11.16 -5.60
C MET A 21 10.58 -10.01 -6.07
N ILE A 22 10.09 -9.16 -5.16
CA ILE A 22 9.27 -7.99 -5.53
C ILE A 22 10.09 -7.01 -6.36
N GLU A 23 11.33 -6.73 -5.97
CA GLU A 23 12.25 -5.88 -6.74
C GLU A 23 12.42 -6.38 -8.18
N VAL A 24 12.61 -7.70 -8.36
CA VAL A 24 12.72 -8.33 -9.69
C VAL A 24 11.42 -8.21 -10.46
N VAL A 25 10.26 -8.44 -9.82
CA VAL A 25 8.94 -8.31 -10.46
C VAL A 25 8.71 -6.88 -10.94
N ILE A 26 9.03 -5.88 -10.12
CA ILE A 26 8.90 -4.46 -10.49
C ILE A 26 9.76 -4.14 -11.71
N LYS A 27 11.04 -4.55 -11.69
CA LYS A 27 11.96 -4.33 -12.82
C LYS A 27 11.51 -5.05 -14.09
N ALA A 28 11.01 -6.28 -13.97
CA ALA A 28 10.47 -7.02 -15.10
C ALA A 28 9.23 -6.32 -15.70
N CYS A 29 8.39 -5.73 -14.85
CA CYS A 29 7.24 -4.95 -15.31
C CYS A 29 7.66 -3.67 -16.05
N MET A 30 8.78 -3.04 -15.68
CA MET A 30 9.33 -1.87 -16.37
C MET A 30 9.82 -2.20 -17.79
N MET A 31 10.12 -3.47 -18.08
CA MET A 31 10.55 -3.95 -19.40
C MET A 31 9.38 -4.29 -20.34
N LEU A 32 8.14 -4.18 -19.87
CA LEU A 32 6.96 -4.45 -20.69
C LEU A 32 6.72 -3.33 -21.71
N ASN A 33 6.12 -3.68 -22.86
CA ASN A 33 5.57 -2.66 -23.75
C ASN A 33 4.38 -1.95 -23.08
N GLN A 34 4.25 -0.64 -23.33
CA GLN A 34 3.14 0.16 -22.84
C GLN A 34 1.80 -0.39 -23.36
N ASP A 35 0.86 -0.59 -22.45
CA ASP A 35 -0.42 -1.20 -22.75
C ASP A 35 -1.45 -0.75 -21.71
N ARG A 36 -2.35 0.16 -22.12
CA ARG A 36 -3.38 0.72 -21.24
C ARG A 36 -4.54 -0.24 -20.97
N ASN A 37 -4.69 -1.30 -21.78
CA ASN A 37 -5.73 -2.31 -21.60
C ASN A 37 -5.27 -3.43 -20.63
N ARG A 38 -3.95 -3.58 -20.47
CA ARG A 38 -3.38 -4.48 -19.47
C ARG A 38 -3.73 -4.05 -18.04
N ARG A 39 -4.03 -5.05 -17.20
CA ARG A 39 -4.24 -4.90 -15.76
C ARG A 39 -3.54 -6.04 -15.03
N ILE A 40 -2.32 -5.79 -14.56
CA ILE A 40 -1.59 -6.72 -13.70
C ILE A 40 -1.59 -6.14 -12.29
N PHE A 41 -2.16 -6.86 -11.34
CA PHE A 41 -2.21 -6.43 -9.95
C PHE A 41 -0.99 -6.93 -9.18
N ILE A 42 -0.30 -6.01 -8.51
CA ILE A 42 0.70 -6.28 -7.49
C ILE A 42 0.09 -5.87 -6.16
N ILE A 43 -0.26 -6.87 -5.36
CA ILE A 43 -0.91 -6.69 -4.06
C ILE A 43 0.10 -7.06 -2.99
N LEU A 44 0.52 -6.06 -2.22
CA LEU A 44 1.45 -6.21 -1.11
C LEU A 44 0.68 -5.96 0.18
N ASP A 45 0.38 -7.05 0.88
CA ASP A 45 -0.17 -6.93 2.22
C ASP A 45 0.96 -6.64 3.21
N GLU A 46 0.75 -5.68 4.09
CA GLU A 46 1.69 -5.28 5.13
C GLU A 46 3.08 -4.94 4.58
N VAL A 47 3.18 -3.92 3.71
CA VAL A 47 4.44 -3.58 3.02
C VAL A 47 5.60 -3.30 3.97
N GLN A 48 5.31 -2.90 5.23
CA GLN A 48 6.33 -2.71 6.26
C GLN A 48 6.98 -4.01 6.77
N SER A 49 6.36 -5.16 6.50
CA SER A 49 6.95 -6.47 6.78
C SER A 49 8.18 -6.74 5.90
N LEU A 50 8.33 -6.03 4.78
CA LEU A 50 9.43 -6.17 3.82
C LEU A 50 10.64 -5.29 4.19
N ASN A 51 11.78 -5.53 3.54
CA ASN A 51 12.91 -4.61 3.60
C ASN A 51 12.65 -3.42 2.66
N PHE A 52 13.54 -2.42 2.70
CA PHE A 52 13.54 -1.35 1.71
C PHE A 52 13.67 -1.95 0.29
N ILE A 53 12.73 -1.60 -0.59
CA ILE A 53 12.71 -2.01 -2.00
C ILE A 53 13.10 -0.78 -2.84
N PRO A 54 14.32 -0.74 -3.40
CA PRO A 54 14.81 0.44 -4.13
C PRO A 54 13.91 0.87 -5.29
N ALA A 55 13.41 -0.07 -6.09
CA ALA A 55 12.60 0.26 -7.27
C ALA A 55 11.13 0.57 -6.94
N PHE A 56 10.73 0.56 -5.67
CA PHE A 56 9.31 0.62 -5.29
C PHE A 56 8.67 1.98 -5.61
N THR A 57 9.33 3.07 -5.23
CA THR A 57 8.81 4.42 -5.47
C THR A 57 8.70 4.73 -6.95
N ASP A 58 9.76 4.42 -7.72
CA ASP A 58 9.78 4.60 -9.17
C ASP A 58 8.74 3.70 -9.85
N GLY A 59 8.61 2.46 -9.37
CA GLY A 59 7.61 1.51 -9.83
C GLY A 59 6.17 2.02 -9.63
N LEU A 60 5.86 2.60 -8.47
CA LEU A 60 4.53 3.19 -8.21
C LEU A 60 4.18 4.33 -9.16
N ALA A 61 5.18 5.12 -9.56
CA ALA A 61 5.00 6.26 -10.46
C ALA A 61 4.87 5.82 -11.93
N GLU A 62 5.77 4.96 -12.39
CA GLU A 62 5.91 4.67 -13.82
C GLU A 62 5.05 3.49 -14.27
N LEU A 63 4.84 2.47 -13.43
CA LEU A 63 4.27 1.20 -13.91
C LEU A 63 2.80 1.27 -14.34
N ARG A 64 2.12 2.37 -14.02
CA ARG A 64 0.75 2.66 -14.48
C ARG A 64 0.63 2.68 -16.00
N GLN A 65 1.65 3.18 -16.71
CA GLN A 65 1.64 3.24 -18.17
C GLN A 65 1.78 1.86 -18.84
N PHE A 66 2.31 0.88 -18.10
CA PHE A 66 2.42 -0.52 -18.51
C PHE A 66 1.23 -1.38 -18.04
N GLY A 67 0.20 -0.75 -17.47
CA GLY A 67 -1.00 -1.45 -17.01
C GLY A 67 -0.84 -2.18 -15.68
N ILE A 68 0.16 -1.83 -14.88
CA ILE A 68 0.32 -2.38 -13.53
C ILE A 68 -0.50 -1.57 -12.53
N VAL A 69 -1.18 -2.27 -11.62
CA VAL A 69 -1.95 -1.69 -10.53
C VAL A 69 -1.35 -2.14 -9.21
N PHE A 70 -0.92 -1.19 -8.39
CA PHE A 70 -0.47 -1.47 -7.03
C PHE A 70 -1.63 -1.36 -6.04
N VAL A 71 -1.74 -2.34 -5.17
CA VAL A 71 -2.59 -2.32 -3.98
C VAL A 71 -1.70 -2.63 -2.80
N ILE A 72 -1.55 -1.69 -1.87
CA ILE A 72 -0.70 -1.89 -0.70
C ILE A 72 -1.47 -1.57 0.58
N SER A 73 -1.19 -2.34 1.62
CA SER A 73 -1.68 -2.09 2.97
C SER A 73 -0.50 -1.83 3.92
N TYR A 74 -0.74 -0.96 4.91
CA TYR A 74 0.13 -0.75 6.05
C TYR A 74 -0.71 -0.29 7.24
N GLN A 75 -0.28 -0.61 8.46
CA GLN A 75 -1.07 -0.35 9.67
C GLN A 75 -0.87 1.08 10.19
N LEU A 76 0.37 1.59 10.13
CA LEU A 76 0.74 2.89 10.68
C LEU A 76 1.66 3.65 9.72
N GLN A 77 1.45 4.96 9.58
CA GLN A 77 2.31 5.81 8.74
C GLN A 77 3.76 5.82 9.27
N ALA A 78 3.94 5.72 10.58
CA ALA A 78 5.26 5.65 11.23
C ALA A 78 6.09 4.44 10.76
N GLN A 79 5.45 3.28 10.55
CA GLN A 79 6.15 2.07 10.10
C GLN A 79 6.65 2.22 8.65
N LEU A 80 5.87 2.86 7.80
CA LEU A 80 6.30 3.17 6.43
C LEU A 80 7.48 4.15 6.43
N ARG A 81 7.46 5.16 7.30
CA ARG A 81 8.57 6.11 7.50
C ARG A 81 9.84 5.44 8.03
N THR A 82 9.75 4.39 8.84
CA THR A 82 10.94 3.65 9.30
C THR A 82 11.71 3.04 8.12
N ILE A 83 11.02 2.55 7.10
CA ILE A 83 11.63 1.83 5.98
C ILE A 83 12.01 2.78 4.84
N TYR A 84 11.11 3.70 4.49
CA TYR A 84 11.27 4.60 3.35
C TYR A 84 11.71 6.02 3.72
N ARG A 85 11.94 6.28 5.02
CA ARG A 85 12.21 7.61 5.58
C ARG A 85 11.02 8.56 5.35
N GLU A 86 11.12 9.77 5.89
CA GLU A 86 10.03 10.75 5.83
C GLU A 86 9.64 11.10 4.38
N THR A 87 10.64 11.42 3.56
CA THR A 87 10.43 11.80 2.16
C THR A 87 9.84 10.66 1.34
N GLY A 88 10.40 9.45 1.45
CA GLY A 88 9.91 8.31 0.67
C GLY A 88 8.50 7.89 1.07
N ALA A 89 8.18 7.88 2.36
CA ALA A 89 6.82 7.61 2.83
C ALA A 89 5.83 8.65 2.30
N THR A 90 6.20 9.93 2.31
CA THR A 90 5.36 11.02 1.76
C THR A 90 5.14 10.83 0.26
N THR A 91 6.19 10.51 -0.50
CA THR A 91 6.08 10.23 -1.94
C THR A 91 5.18 9.03 -2.23
N ILE A 92 5.39 7.91 -1.53
CA ILE A 92 4.56 6.70 -1.67
C ILE A 92 3.10 7.04 -1.40
N SER A 93 2.81 7.71 -0.28
CA SER A 93 1.45 8.11 0.05
C SER A 93 0.85 9.03 -1.01
N GLY A 94 1.60 9.99 -1.54
CA GLY A 94 1.13 10.91 -2.58
C GLY A 94 0.87 10.23 -3.93
N LEU A 95 1.67 9.22 -4.28
CA LEU A 95 1.46 8.43 -5.49
C LEU A 95 0.18 7.60 -5.40
N LEU A 96 -0.17 7.05 -4.23
CA LEU A 96 -1.38 6.24 -4.04
C LEU A 96 -2.65 7.10 -4.04
N GLY A 97 -3.29 7.21 -5.21
CA GLY A 97 -4.46 8.06 -5.42
C GLY A 97 -5.78 7.50 -4.87
N THR A 98 -5.85 6.21 -4.55
CA THR A 98 -7.02 5.59 -3.91
C THR A 98 -6.63 5.11 -2.52
N ARG A 99 -7.39 5.52 -1.51
CA ARG A 99 -7.11 5.22 -0.10
C ARG A 99 -8.35 4.66 0.56
N VAL A 100 -8.14 3.67 1.41
CA VAL A 100 -9.14 3.10 2.30
C VAL A 100 -8.54 3.13 3.69
N ALA A 101 -9.25 3.72 4.65
CA ALA A 101 -8.82 3.75 6.04
C ALA A 101 -9.85 3.05 6.91
N TYR A 102 -9.35 2.27 7.85
CA TYR A 102 -10.13 1.65 8.91
C TYR A 102 -9.84 2.38 10.23
N GLN A 103 -10.59 2.03 11.28
CA GLN A 103 -10.38 2.59 12.61
C GLN A 103 -8.90 2.46 13.01
N THR A 104 -8.25 3.60 13.21
CA THR A 104 -6.84 3.68 13.57
C THR A 104 -6.73 4.06 15.05
N PRO A 105 -6.01 3.29 15.87
CA PRO A 105 -5.89 3.59 17.30
C PRO A 105 -4.87 4.69 17.63
N ASP A 106 -4.05 5.10 16.66
CA ASP A 106 -2.97 6.08 16.80
C ASP A 106 -3.42 7.49 16.36
N GLU A 107 -3.28 8.48 17.26
CA GLU A 107 -3.65 9.87 17.03
C GLU A 107 -2.84 10.50 15.89
N GLN A 108 -1.55 10.16 15.77
CA GLN A 108 -0.68 10.73 14.73
C GLN A 108 -1.11 10.28 13.33
N THR A 109 -1.38 8.98 13.16
CA THR A 109 -1.86 8.41 11.91
C THR A 109 -3.29 8.89 11.62
N ALA A 110 -4.15 9.03 12.62
CA ALA A 110 -5.48 9.61 12.45
C ALA A 110 -5.42 11.07 11.97
N SER A 111 -4.59 11.91 12.60
CA SER A 111 -4.38 13.30 12.17
C SER A 111 -3.83 13.39 10.75
N TRP A 112 -2.89 12.51 10.41
CA TRP A 112 -2.35 12.40 9.05
C TRP A 112 -3.43 12.00 8.05
N LEU A 113 -4.23 10.97 8.34
CA LEU A 113 -5.34 10.53 7.49
C LEU A 113 -6.36 11.66 7.30
N SER A 114 -6.80 12.31 8.39
CA SER A 114 -7.78 13.41 8.31
C SER A 114 -7.31 14.56 7.42
N LYS A 115 -6.03 14.93 7.47
CA LYS A 115 -5.46 15.96 6.59
C LYS A 115 -5.46 15.51 5.12
N ASN A 116 -5.06 14.27 4.85
CA ASN A 116 -4.99 13.74 3.48
C ASN A 116 -6.39 13.51 2.87
N PHE A 117 -7.38 13.14 3.69
CA PHE A 117 -8.77 12.94 3.27
C PHE A 117 -9.54 14.25 3.13
N SER A 118 -9.20 15.28 3.91
CA SER A 118 -9.80 16.61 3.73
C SER A 118 -9.53 17.21 2.35
N GLU A 119 -8.49 16.75 1.64
CA GLU A 119 -8.19 17.14 0.25
C GLU A 119 -8.73 16.16 -0.80
N THR A 120 -9.19 14.96 -0.42
CA THR A 120 -9.64 13.91 -1.34
C THR A 120 -10.98 13.34 -0.87
N GLU A 121 -12.09 13.66 -1.58
CA GLU A 121 -13.44 13.22 -1.23
C GLU A 121 -13.50 11.74 -0.77
N VAL A 122 -13.90 11.56 0.49
CA VAL A 122 -14.06 10.24 1.10
C VAL A 122 -15.47 9.74 0.81
N LYS A 123 -15.58 8.61 0.11
CA LYS A 123 -16.83 7.83 0.13
C LYS A 123 -16.87 7.03 1.42
N GLU A 124 -17.47 7.63 2.44
CA GLU A 124 -17.78 6.96 3.69
C GLU A 124 -19.01 6.07 3.46
N MET A 125 -18.82 4.74 3.53
CA MET A 125 -19.95 3.82 3.61
C MET A 125 -20.37 3.71 5.08
N GLU A 126 -21.26 4.61 5.50
CA GLU A 126 -21.98 4.46 6.76
C GLU A 126 -22.84 3.19 6.67
N THR A 127 -22.40 2.13 7.34
CA THR A 127 -23.28 0.98 7.58
C THR A 127 -24.22 1.35 8.73
N THR A 128 -25.36 1.94 8.40
CA THR A 128 -26.48 2.09 9.35
C THR A 128 -26.96 0.69 9.75
N LYS A 129 -26.52 0.19 10.90
CA LYS A 129 -27.25 -0.88 11.59
C LYS A 129 -28.51 -0.27 12.20
N SER A 130 -29.56 -0.23 11.41
CA SER A 130 -30.92 0.05 11.87
C SER A 130 -31.37 -1.09 12.78
N PHE A 131 -31.12 -0.99 14.08
CA PHE A 131 -31.86 -1.79 15.05
C PHE A 131 -33.25 -1.17 15.19
N GLY A 132 -34.18 -1.68 14.39
CA GLY A 132 -35.60 -1.53 14.63
C GLY A 132 -35.97 -2.27 15.92
N GLY A 133 -36.78 -1.63 16.75
CA GLY A 133 -37.30 -2.17 17.99
C GLY A 133 -38.29 -1.20 18.62
N HIS A 134 -39.33 -0.86 17.86
CA HIS A 134 -40.55 -0.27 18.40
C HIS A 134 -41.41 -1.42 18.96
N HIS A 135 -42.01 -1.16 20.13
CA HIS A 135 -42.94 -1.97 20.95
C HIS A 135 -42.32 -2.83 22.05
#